data_AF-A0A2I0EYY6-F1
#
_entry.id   AF-A0A2I0EYY6-F1
#
_cell.length_a   1.000
_cell.length_b   1.000
_cell.length_c   1.000
_cell.angle_alpha   90.00
_cell.angle_beta   90.00
_cell.angle_gamma   90.00
#
_symmetry.space_group_name_H-M   'P 1'
#
loop_
_entity.id
_entity.type
_entity.pdbx_description
1 polymer ?
#
loop_
_entity_poly.entity_id
_entity_poly.type
_entity_poly.pdbx_seq_one_letter_code
_entity_poly.pdbx_strand_id
1 'polypeptide(L)' 'MITATINDRERLAKDLEDSLVYFAHRQKKSLTREEAAKISQRVMANVDIENSAFAHKGPSWLAREIVSNLK' A
#
# COMPACT_ATOMS: atom_id res chain seq x y z
N MET A 1 -8.95 -20.03 10.20
CA MET A 1 -9.50 -18.81 9.55
C MET A 1 -8.97 -17.64 10.34
N ILE A 2 -8.02 -16.87 9.80
CA ILE A 2 -7.45 -15.72 10.50
C ILE A 2 -8.26 -14.52 10.04
N THR A 3 -9.23 -14.11 10.84
CA THR A 3 -10.00 -12.88 10.60
C THR A 3 -9.02 -11.72 10.70
N ALA A 4 -8.67 -11.12 9.55
CA ALA A 4 -7.81 -9.94 9.54
C ALA A 4 -8.49 -8.84 10.35
N THR A 5 -7.86 -8.43 11.45
CA THR A 5 -8.46 -7.45 12.36
C THR A 5 -8.28 -6.03 11.84
N ILE A 6 -9.03 -5.07 12.38
CA ILE A 6 -8.88 -3.63 12.07
C ILE A 6 -7.42 -3.19 12.29
N ASN A 7 -6.75 -3.72 13.33
CA ASN A 7 -5.33 -3.47 13.61
C ASN A 7 -4.40 -3.98 12.49
N ASP A 8 -4.72 -5.12 11.87
CA ASP A 8 -3.93 -5.62 10.74
C ASP A 8 -4.05 -4.68 9.54
N ARG A 9 -5.23 -4.09 9.32
CA ARG A 9 -5.48 -3.16 8.22
C ARG A 9 -4.73 -1.84 8.40
N GLU A 10 -4.69 -1.31 9.61
CA GLU A 10 -3.89 -0.10 9.92
C GLU A 10 -2.40 -0.36 9.75
N ARG A 11 -1.90 -1.52 10.22
CA ARG A 11 -0.50 -1.92 10.00
C ARG A 11 -0.18 -2.03 8.51
N LEU A 12 -1.03 -2.71 7.74
CA LEU A 12 -0.85 -2.87 6.29
C LEU A 12 -0.92 -1.53 5.55
N ALA A 13 -1.77 -0.59 5.99
CA ALA A 13 -1.83 0.76 5.43
C ALA A 13 -0.54 1.55 5.68
N LYS A 14 0.04 1.41 6.88
CA LYS A 14 1.33 2.02 7.21
C LYS A 14 2.48 1.41 6.42
N ASP A 15 2.52 0.07 6.31
CA ASP A 15 3.51 -0.63 5.50
C ASP A 15 3.41 -0.24 4.01
N LEU A 16 2.18 -0.03 3.52
CA LEU A 16 1.93 0.47 2.17
C LEU A 16 2.40 1.94 2.02
N GLU A 17 2.12 2.83 2.97
CA GLU A 17 2.60 4.22 2.96
C GLU A 17 4.12 4.28 2.86
N ASP A 18 4.83 3.58 3.75
CA ASP A 18 6.29 3.57 3.77
C ASP A 18 6.86 3.01 2.44
N SER A 19 6.24 1.95 1.91
CA SER A 19 6.60 1.38 0.62
C SER A 19 6.35 2.36 -0.55
N LEU A 20 5.24 3.09 -0.54
CA LEU A 20 4.89 4.09 -1.56
C LEU A 20 5.94 5.20 -1.61
N VAL A 21 6.31 5.76 -0.45
CA VAL A 21 7.36 6.78 -0.35
C VAL A 21 8.70 6.25 -0.85
N TYR A 22 9.07 5.04 -0.42
CA TYR A 22 10.32 4.40 -0.85
C TYR A 22 10.39 4.22 -2.38
N PHE A 23 9.35 3.66 -3.00
CA PHE A 23 9.34 3.44 -4.44
C PHE A 23 9.21 4.74 -5.22
N ALA A 24 8.44 5.72 -4.74
CA ALA A 24 8.32 7.02 -5.39
C ALA A 24 9.66 7.74 -5.43
N HIS A 25 10.39 7.77 -4.31
CA HIS A 25 11.74 8.34 -4.27
C HIS A 25 12.70 7.60 -5.21
N ARG A 26 12.64 6.26 -5.23
CA ARG A 26 13.47 5.44 -6.14
C ARG A 26 13.17 5.69 -7.62
N GLN A 27 11.90 5.95 -7.97
CA GLN A 27 11.47 6.25 -9.34
C GLN A 27 11.51 7.75 -9.68
N LYS A 28 12.04 8.59 -8.78
CA LYS A 28 12.07 10.07 -8.91
C LYS A 28 10.68 10.68 -9.15
N LYS A 29 9.63 10.07 -8.59
CA LYS A 29 8.26 10.60 -8.64
C LYS A 29 8.03 11.56 -7.48
N SER A 30 7.31 12.65 -7.75
CA SER A 30 6.86 13.57 -6.71
C SER A 30 5.66 12.94 -6.00
N LEU A 31 5.93 12.23 -4.90
CA LEU A 31 4.91 11.74 -3.99
C LEU A 31 5.27 12.16 -2.58
N THR A 32 4.47 13.05 -2.01
CA THR A 32 4.63 13.47 -0.63
C THR A 32 4.15 12.37 0.32
N ARG A 33 4.63 12.41 1.57
CA ARG A 33 4.18 11.48 2.60
C ARG A 33 2.67 11.58 2.87
N GLU A 34 2.12 12.79 2.82
CA GLU A 34 0.68 13.01 3.00
C GLU A 34 -0.15 12.38 1.87
N GLU A 35 0.29 12.51 0.62
CA GLU A 35 -0.35 11.83 -0.51
C GLU A 35 -0.22 10.31 -0.42
N ALA A 36 0.95 9.80 -0.04
CA ALA A 36 1.16 8.38 0.19
C ALA A 36 0.22 7.83 1.27
N ALA A 37 -0.01 8.57 2.36
CA ALA A 37 -0.95 8.19 3.42
C ALA A 37 -2.41 8.19 2.93
N LYS A 38 -2.83 9.20 2.16
CA LYS A 38 -4.18 9.22 1.55
C LYS A 38 -4.38 8.06 0.58
N ILE A 39 -3.38 7.75 -0.24
CA ILE A 39 -3.41 6.62 -1.17
C ILE A 39 -3.46 5.30 -0.39
N SER A 40 -2.61 5.12 0.62
CA SER A 40 -2.55 3.86 1.36
C SER A 40 -3.85 3.56 2.10
N GLN A 41 -4.46 4.56 2.74
CA GLN A 41 -5.77 4.43 3.39
C GLN A 41 -6.87 4.10 2.37
N ARG A 42 -6.93 4.82 1.25
CA ARG A 42 -7.94 4.58 0.21
C ARG A 42 -7.79 3.20 -0.42
N VAL A 43 -6.57 2.79 -0.72
CA VAL A 43 -6.28 1.48 -1.30
C VAL A 43 -6.63 0.39 -0.30
N MET A 44 -6.16 0.48 0.94
CA MET A 44 -6.48 -0.54 1.96
C MET A 44 -7.96 -0.61 2.28
N ALA A 45 -8.72 0.50 2.20
CA ALA A 45 -10.17 0.48 2.37
C ALA A 45 -10.91 -0.31 1.26
N ASN A 46 -10.36 -0.33 0.04
CA ASN A 46 -10.96 -1.01 -1.11
C ASN A 46 -10.30 -2.36 -1.43
N VAL A 47 -9.11 -2.63 -0.90
CA VAL A 47 -8.40 -3.89 -1.14
C VAL A 47 -9.07 -4.99 -0.32
N ASP A 48 -9.31 -6.10 -0.99
CA ASP A 48 -9.65 -7.34 -0.32
C ASP A 48 -8.35 -7.97 0.19
N ILE A 49 -8.12 -7.82 1.49
CA ILE A 49 -6.93 -8.34 2.19
C ILE A 49 -6.92 -9.88 2.24
N GLU A 50 -8.05 -10.55 1.99
CA GLU A 50 -8.12 -12.01 1.85
C GLU A 50 -7.82 -12.49 0.43
N ASN A 51 -7.68 -11.56 -0.53
CA ASN A 51 -7.32 -11.90 -1.90
C ASN A 51 -5.94 -12.59 -1.93
N SER A 52 -5.87 -13.76 -2.55
CA SER A 52 -4.65 -14.57 -2.60
C SER A 52 -3.45 -13.84 -3.23
N ALA A 53 -3.68 -12.93 -4.17
CA ALA A 53 -2.61 -12.13 -4.76
C ALA A 53 -1.99 -11.16 -3.75
N PHE A 54 -2.83 -10.50 -2.95
CA PHE A 54 -2.37 -9.60 -1.89
C PHE A 54 -1.73 -10.39 -0.74
N ALA A 55 -2.35 -11.50 -0.31
CA ALA A 55 -1.83 -12.36 0.74
C ALA A 55 -0.44 -12.93 0.40
N HIS A 56 -0.17 -13.23 -0.88
CA HIS A 56 1.13 -13.78 -1.30
C HIS A 56 2.18 -12.69 -1.57
N LYS A 57 1.79 -11.56 -2.19
CA LYS A 57 2.75 -10.53 -2.67
C LYS A 57 2.93 -9.35 -1.70
N GLY A 58 1.94 -9.10 -0.85
CA GLY A 58 1.96 -8.11 0.22
C GLY A 58 1.91 -6.64 -0.24
N PRO A 59 2.02 -5.71 0.74
CA PRO A 59 1.92 -4.26 0.51
C PRO A 59 3.00 -3.69 -0.41
N SER A 60 4.22 -4.24 -0.39
CA SER A 60 5.33 -3.71 -1.20
C SER A 60 5.14 -3.94 -2.70
N TRP A 61 4.54 -5.07 -3.09
CA TRP A 61 4.17 -5.29 -4.50
C TRP A 61 3.11 -4.27 -4.94
N LEU A 62 2.08 -4.08 -4.12
CA LEU A 62 1.01 -3.12 -4.41
C LEU A 62 1.54 -1.69 -4.51
N ALA A 63 2.45 -1.29 -3.61
CA ALA A 63 3.11 0.00 -3.66
C ALA A 63 3.87 0.22 -4.98
N ARG A 64 4.61 -0.80 -5.43
CA ARG A 64 5.34 -0.75 -6.69
C ARG A 64 4.41 -0.57 -7.89
N GLU A 65 3.29 -1.29 -7.94
CA GLU A 65 2.30 -1.17 -9.01
C GLU A 65 1.67 0.23 -9.01
N ILE A 66 1.30 0.76 -7.84
CA ILE A 66 0.73 2.10 -7.71
C ILE A 66 1.74 3.16 -8.17
N VAL A 67 2.96 3.12 -7.65
CA VAL A 67 4.01 4.07 -8.04
C VAL A 67 4.33 3.96 -9.51
N SER A 68 4.39 2.76 -10.09
CA SER A 68 4.66 2.61 -11.53
C SER A 68 3.56 3.25 -12.40
N ASN A 69 2.31 3.21 -11.94
CA ASN A 69 1.16 3.80 -12.63
C ASN A 69 0.90 5.29 -12.33
N LEU A 70 1.56 5.90 -11.32
CA LEU A 70 1.52 7.34 -11.07
C LEU A 70 2.15 8.09 -12.26
N LYS A 71 1.33 8.70 -13.13
CA LYS A 71 1.81 9.49 -14.28
C LYS A 71 2.53 10.76 -13.87
#